data_AF-A0A7X7NYM6-F1
#
_entry.id   AF-A0A7X7NYM6-F1
#
_cell.length_a   1.000
_cell.length_b   1.000
_cell.length_c   1.000
_cell.angle_alpha   90.00
_cell.angle_beta   90.00
_cell.angle_gamma   90.00
#
_symmetry.space_group_name_H-M   'P 1'
#
loop_
_entity.id
_entity.type
_entity.pdbx_description
1 polymer ?
#
loop_
_entity_poly.entity_id
_entity_poly.type
_entity_poly.pdbx_seq_one_letter_code
_entity_poly.pdbx_strand_id
1 'polypeptide(L)'
;EKEYNEFIKLLRYFVDSQTPKVLEVNLMMGDNGVFHLWDKNGHKIEEKYMNYYLEDMVANQINLDDVLISILITIAPRKIILHNVSNDKSSKPVEMIRNVFQGKIENCSGCTRCYPARSEPKSYR
;
A
#
# COMPACT_ATOMS: atom_id res chain seq x y z
N GLU A 1 -15.31 -15.45 -12.46
CA GLU A 1 -13.92 -15.23 -12.97
C GLU A 1 -13.86 -14.17 -14.07
N LYS A 2 -14.65 -14.27 -15.15
CA LYS A 2 -14.67 -13.27 -16.24
C LYS A 2 -14.95 -11.83 -15.77
N GLU A 3 -15.96 -11.62 -14.93
CA GLU A 3 -16.31 -10.28 -14.41
C GLU A 3 -15.20 -9.65 -13.57
N TYR A 4 -14.57 -10.46 -12.70
CA TYR A 4 -13.42 -10.02 -11.89
C TYR A 4 -12.25 -9.57 -12.79
N ASN A 5 -11.93 -10.35 -13.82
CA ASN A 5 -10.85 -10.01 -14.75
C ASN A 5 -11.15 -8.72 -15.54
N GLU A 6 -12.40 -8.51 -15.96
CA GLU A 6 -12.79 -7.25 -16.62
C GLU A 6 -12.73 -6.06 -15.66
N PHE A 7 -13.11 -6.24 -14.39
CA PHE A 7 -12.96 -5.22 -13.36
C PHE A 7 -11.49 -4.83 -13.15
N ILE A 8 -10.58 -5.80 -13.02
CA ILE A 8 -9.13 -5.54 -12.90
C ILE A 8 -8.59 -4.79 -14.12
N LYS A 9 -8.99 -5.17 -15.34
CA LYS A 9 -8.59 -4.47 -16.57
C LYS A 9 -9.05 -3.01 -16.58
N LEU A 10 -10.28 -2.75 -16.14
CA LEU A 10 -10.82 -1.40 -16.04
C LEU A 10 -10.00 -0.56 -15.05
N LEU A 11 -9.73 -1.10 -13.85
CA LEU A 11 -8.91 -0.41 -12.86
C LEU A 11 -7.50 -0.13 -13.38
N ARG A 12 -6.89 -1.10 -14.06
CA ARG A 12 -5.56 -0.93 -14.66
C ARG A 12 -5.54 0.19 -15.69
N TYR A 13 -6.52 0.20 -16.60
CA TYR A 13 -6.67 1.28 -17.59
C TYR A 13 -6.85 2.64 -16.90
N PHE A 14 -7.69 2.69 -15.86
CA PHE A 14 -7.94 3.91 -15.10
C PHE A 14 -6.67 4.45 -14.42
N VAL A 15 -5.85 3.61 -13.79
CA VAL A 15 -4.60 4.07 -13.16
C VAL A 15 -3.50 4.39 -14.17
N ASP A 16 -3.48 3.74 -15.33
CA ASP A 16 -2.48 3.97 -16.38
C ASP A 16 -2.73 5.26 -17.18
N SER A 17 -3.99 5.70 -17.26
CA SER A 17 -4.36 6.97 -17.91
C SER A 17 -4.13 8.22 -17.04
N GLN A 18 -3.86 8.05 -15.76
CA GLN A 18 -3.65 9.15 -14.83
C GLN A 18 -2.19 9.62 -14.81
N THR A 19 -1.99 10.92 -14.58
CA THR A 19 -0.65 11.44 -14.25
C THR A 19 -0.30 11.07 -12.81
N PRO A 20 0.84 10.40 -12.55
CA PRO A 20 1.22 10.00 -11.20
C PRO A 20 1.37 11.19 -10.25
N LYS A 21 0.66 11.17 -9.11
CA LYS A 21 0.81 12.20 -8.06
C LYS A 21 2.03 11.97 -7.19
N VAL A 22 2.45 10.71 -7.07
CA VAL A 22 3.66 10.27 -6.36
C VAL A 22 4.43 9.31 -7.26
N LEU A 23 5.73 9.51 -7.39
CA LEU A 23 6.54 8.67 -8.28
C LEU A 23 6.77 7.27 -7.71
N GLU A 24 7.12 7.18 -6.44
CA GLU A 24 7.39 5.91 -5.76
C GLU A 24 6.61 5.88 -4.45
N VAL A 25 5.87 4.79 -4.25
CA VAL A 25 5.19 4.47 -3.01
C VAL A 25 5.82 3.20 -2.44
N ASN A 26 6.25 3.27 -1.20
CA ASN A 26 6.69 2.12 -0.45
C ASN A 26 5.52 1.66 0.43
N LEU A 27 5.13 0.39 0.31
CA LEU A 27 4.03 -0.22 1.05
C LEU A 27 4.56 -1.33 1.94
N MET A 28 4.19 -1.28 3.22
CA MET A 28 4.39 -2.35 4.18
C MET A 28 3.06 -2.69 4.84
N MET A 29 2.74 -3.98 4.88
CA MET A 29 1.62 -4.49 5.69
C MET A 29 2.12 -4.69 7.12
N GLY A 30 1.45 -4.07 8.07
CA GLY A 30 1.62 -4.30 9.50
C GLY A 30 0.66 -5.39 10.01
N ASP A 31 0.63 -5.55 11.32
CA ASP A 31 -0.28 -6.49 11.99
C ASP A 31 -1.74 -6.02 11.88
N ASN A 32 -2.68 -6.96 11.94
CA ASN A 32 -4.13 -6.70 11.97
C ASN A 32 -4.67 -5.86 10.79
N GLY A 33 -4.03 -5.94 9.62
CA GLY A 33 -4.49 -5.24 8.40
C GLY A 33 -4.11 -3.76 8.35
N VAL A 34 -3.36 -3.26 9.34
CA VAL A 34 -2.75 -1.92 9.26
C VAL A 34 -1.75 -1.90 8.11
N PHE A 35 -1.65 -0.78 7.41
CA PHE A 35 -0.68 -0.58 6.33
C PHE A 35 0.04 0.75 6.51
N HIS A 36 1.26 0.83 5.96
CA HIS A 36 2.11 2.02 5.99
C HIS A 36 2.55 2.39 4.58
N LEU A 37 2.49 3.68 4.24
CA LEU A 37 2.83 4.20 2.91
C LEU A 37 3.85 5.34 2.98
N TRP A 38 4.98 5.25 2.31
CA TRP A 38 5.91 6.39 2.26
C TRP A 38 6.48 6.64 0.87
N ASP A 39 6.83 7.89 0.62
CA ASP A 39 7.48 8.28 -0.64
C ASP A 39 8.96 7.85 -0.64
N LYS A 40 9.65 8.04 -1.77
CA LYS A 40 11.09 7.77 -1.88
C LYS A 40 11.97 8.49 -0.85
N ASN A 41 11.49 9.60 -0.27
CA ASN A 41 12.22 10.40 0.71
C ASN A 41 11.90 9.96 2.16
N GLY A 42 10.98 9.01 2.34
CA GLY A 42 10.55 8.54 3.65
C GLY A 42 9.42 9.36 4.27
N HIS A 43 8.83 10.31 3.55
CA HIS A 43 7.66 11.05 4.03
C HIS A 43 6.42 10.17 3.97
N LYS A 44 5.66 10.15 5.06
CA LYS A 44 4.41 9.40 5.13
C LYS A 44 3.40 9.96 4.15
N ILE A 45 2.80 9.05 3.39
CA ILE A 45 1.76 9.36 2.41
C ILE A 45 0.40 9.16 3.07
N GLU A 46 0.24 8.12 3.91
CA GLU A 46 -1.06 7.76 4.48
C GLU A 46 -1.69 8.94 5.23
N GLU A 47 -0.94 9.73 6.00
CA GLU A 47 -1.48 10.84 6.80
C GLU A 47 -2.22 11.87 5.93
N LYS A 48 -1.78 12.09 4.68
CA LYS A 48 -2.43 13.03 3.75
C LYS A 48 -3.78 12.52 3.24
N TYR A 49 -3.97 11.21 3.13
CA TYR A 49 -5.14 10.61 2.51
C TYR A 49 -6.10 9.95 3.53
N MET A 50 -5.57 9.48 4.66
CA MET A 50 -6.35 8.88 5.74
C MET A 50 -7.31 9.87 6.39
N ASN A 51 -6.96 11.17 6.39
CA ASN A 51 -7.83 12.22 6.91
C ASN A 51 -9.23 12.24 6.26
N TYR A 52 -9.34 11.85 4.99
CA TYR A 52 -10.64 11.75 4.29
C TYR A 52 -11.52 10.60 4.77
N TYR A 53 -10.93 9.62 5.47
CA TYR A 53 -11.58 8.39 5.90
C TYR A 53 -11.70 8.28 7.42
N LEU A 54 -11.17 9.25 8.19
CA LEU A 54 -11.10 9.17 9.66
C LEU A 54 -12.46 8.97 10.33
N GLU A 55 -13.48 9.74 9.91
CA GLU A 55 -14.82 9.65 10.51
C GLU A 55 -15.45 8.26 10.29
N ASP A 56 -15.37 7.75 9.07
CA ASP A 56 -15.87 6.44 8.69
C ASP A 56 -15.10 5.29 9.36
N MET A 57 -13.78 5.46 9.56
CA MET A 57 -12.94 4.52 10.30
C MET A 57 -13.32 4.46 11.77
N VAL A 58 -13.52 5.62 12.42
CA VAL A 58 -13.94 5.69 13.83
C VAL A 58 -15.32 5.03 14.01
N ALA A 59 -16.19 5.16 13.02
CA ALA A 59 -17.49 4.50 13.01
C ALA A 59 -17.43 3.00 12.63
N ASN A 60 -16.24 2.43 12.34
CA ASN A 60 -16.04 1.08 11.82
C ASN A 60 -16.87 0.76 10.58
N GLN A 61 -17.14 1.76 9.74
CA GLN A 61 -18.00 1.61 8.55
C GLN A 61 -17.21 1.25 7.29
N ILE A 62 -15.88 1.30 7.33
CA ILE A 62 -15.02 1.05 6.17
C ILE A 62 -13.93 0.02 6.47
N ASN A 63 -13.56 -0.72 5.42
CA ASN A 63 -12.47 -1.68 5.46
C ASN A 63 -11.13 -1.00 5.09
N LEU A 64 -10.10 -1.19 5.91
CA LEU A 64 -8.75 -0.65 5.66
C LEU A 64 -8.15 -1.13 4.33
N ASP A 65 -8.47 -2.36 3.92
CA ASP A 65 -8.02 -2.90 2.62
C ASP A 65 -8.57 -2.05 1.47
N ASP A 66 -9.86 -1.69 1.51
CA ASP A 66 -10.51 -0.88 0.47
C ASP A 66 -9.95 0.55 0.46
N VAL A 67 -9.62 1.09 1.63
CA VAL A 67 -8.96 2.39 1.77
C VAL A 67 -7.58 2.35 1.14
N LEU A 68 -6.77 1.33 1.41
CA LEU A 68 -5.45 1.16 0.79
C LEU A 68 -5.56 1.14 -0.74
N ILE A 69 -6.47 0.34 -1.30
CA ILE A 69 -6.69 0.29 -2.74
C ILE A 69 -7.11 1.66 -3.29
N SER A 70 -8.04 2.34 -2.59
CA SER A 70 -8.55 3.66 -2.96
C SER A 70 -7.44 4.73 -2.98
N ILE A 71 -6.55 4.71 -1.98
CA ILE A 71 -5.40 5.61 -1.91
C ILE A 71 -4.46 5.37 -3.09
N LEU A 72 -4.10 4.11 -3.37
CA LEU A 72 -3.19 3.78 -4.47
C LEU A 72 -3.77 4.14 -5.84
N ILE A 73 -5.07 3.92 -6.05
CA ILE A 73 -5.77 4.34 -7.28
C ILE A 73 -5.74 5.86 -7.40
N THR A 74 -6.00 6.59 -6.31
CA THR A 74 -6.03 8.06 -6.28
C THR A 74 -4.65 8.67 -6.56
N ILE A 75 -3.58 8.02 -6.10
CA ILE A 75 -2.20 8.46 -6.29
C ILE A 75 -1.68 8.08 -7.69
N ALA A 76 -2.15 6.94 -8.22
CA ALA A 76 -1.70 6.32 -9.45
C ALA A 76 -0.15 6.28 -9.54
N PRO A 77 0.53 5.66 -8.56
CA PRO A 77 1.98 5.77 -8.46
C PRO A 77 2.68 5.17 -9.68
N ARG A 78 3.83 5.74 -10.05
CA ARG A 78 4.65 5.19 -11.14
C ARG A 78 5.31 3.87 -10.73
N LYS A 79 5.64 3.72 -9.45
CA LYS A 79 6.29 2.55 -8.86
C LYS A 79 5.76 2.28 -7.45
N ILE A 80 5.57 1.02 -7.12
CA ILE A 80 5.22 0.54 -5.78
C ILE A 80 6.28 -0.48 -5.33
N ILE A 81 6.92 -0.21 -4.19
CA ILE A 81 7.86 -1.14 -3.54
C ILE A 81 7.12 -1.84 -2.40
N LEU A 82 7.03 -3.17 -2.46
CA LEU A 82 6.40 -4.00 -1.43
C LEU A 82 7.43 -4.50 -0.42
N HIS A 83 7.24 -4.18 0.85
CA HIS A 83 8.14 -4.53 1.96
C HIS A 83 7.57 -5.67 2.79
N ASN A 84 8.41 -6.66 3.12
CA ASN A 84 8.05 -7.82 3.97
C ASN A 84 6.83 -8.64 3.49
N VAL A 85 6.50 -8.57 2.20
CA VAL A 85 5.42 -9.36 1.62
C VAL A 85 5.98 -10.62 0.97
N SER A 86 5.86 -11.76 1.64
CA SER A 86 6.21 -13.06 1.04
C SER A 86 5.24 -13.44 -0.08
N ASN A 87 5.75 -13.96 -1.20
CA ASN A 87 4.93 -14.39 -2.34
C ASN A 87 3.90 -15.48 -1.99
N ASP A 88 4.18 -16.32 -0.98
CA ASP A 88 3.34 -17.48 -0.66
C ASP A 88 2.20 -17.18 0.34
N LYS A 89 2.16 -15.96 0.90
CA LYS A 89 1.16 -15.51 1.90
C LYS A 89 0.71 -14.07 1.66
N SER A 90 0.56 -13.65 0.40
CA SER A 90 0.03 -12.31 0.12
C SER A 90 -1.41 -12.21 0.60
N SER A 91 -1.72 -11.20 1.41
CA SER A 91 -3.09 -10.88 1.77
C SER A 91 -3.89 -10.49 0.51
N LYS A 92 -5.22 -10.69 0.54
CA LYS A 92 -6.13 -10.29 -0.55
C LYS A 92 -5.88 -8.89 -1.13
N PRO A 93 -5.65 -7.82 -0.33
CA PRO A 93 -5.34 -6.50 -0.88
C PRO A 93 -4.02 -6.48 -1.67
N VAL A 94 -2.99 -7.19 -1.23
CA VAL A 94 -1.71 -7.26 -1.96
C VAL A 94 -1.90 -7.91 -3.32
N GLU A 95 -2.67 -9.00 -3.39
CA GLU A 95 -2.96 -9.67 -4.66
C GLU A 95 -3.68 -8.71 -5.62
N MET A 96 -4.69 -7.99 -5.14
CA MET A 96 -5.38 -6.97 -5.92
C MET A 96 -4.45 -5.86 -6.39
N ILE A 97 -3.55 -5.37 -5.53
CA ILE A 97 -2.54 -4.36 -5.90
C ILE A 97 -1.62 -4.89 -6.99
N ARG A 98 -1.13 -6.14 -6.88
CA ARG A 98 -0.28 -6.76 -7.90
C ARG A 98 -0.99 -6.86 -9.25
N ASN A 99 -2.28 -7.18 -9.23
CA ASN A 99 -3.10 -7.31 -10.43
C ASN A 99 -3.42 -5.96 -11.08
N VAL A 100 -3.80 -4.95 -10.29
CA VAL A 100 -4.16 -3.61 -10.81
C VAL A 100 -2.93 -2.82 -11.25
N PHE A 101 -1.85 -2.85 -10.48
CA PHE A 101 -0.61 -2.09 -10.74
C PHE A 101 0.48 -2.95 -11.41
N GLN A 102 0.06 -3.93 -12.22
CA GLN A 102 0.98 -4.83 -12.91
C GLN A 102 2.03 -4.06 -13.72
N GLY A 103 3.31 -4.42 -13.55
CA GLY A 103 4.44 -3.76 -14.20
C GLY A 103 4.97 -2.53 -13.45
N LYS A 104 4.32 -2.13 -12.35
CA LYS A 104 4.78 -1.04 -11.45
C LYS A 104 5.26 -1.56 -10.09
N ILE A 105 5.21 -2.88 -9.87
CA ILE A 105 5.52 -3.51 -8.58
C ILE A 105 6.97 -4.01 -8.55
N GLU A 106 7.67 -3.67 -7.48
CA GLU A 106 8.94 -4.28 -7.09
C GLU A 106 8.85 -4.80 -5.66
N ASN A 107 9.50 -5.92 -5.37
CA ASN A 107 9.63 -6.42 -4.00
C ASN A 107 10.92 -5.86 -3.39
N CYS A 108 10.84 -5.35 -2.16
CA CYS A 108 12.02 -4.95 -1.40
C CYS A 108 12.86 -6.19 -1.07
N SER A 109 14.16 -6.16 -1.35
CA SER A 109 15.12 -7.22 -1.01
C SER A 109 15.54 -7.23 0.46
N GLY A 110 14.89 -6.43 1.31
CA GLY A 110 15.30 -6.14 2.68
C GLY A 110 15.99 -4.79 2.79
N CYS A 111 15.46 -3.93 3.65
CA CYS A 111 16.04 -2.62 3.97
C CYS A 111 15.97 -2.37 5.49
N THR A 112 16.48 -1.22 5.93
CA THR A 112 16.46 -0.82 7.35
C THR A 112 15.06 -0.70 7.94
N ARG A 113 14.02 -0.49 7.12
CA ARG A 113 12.61 -0.53 7.57
C ARG A 113 12.07 -1.95 7.67
N CYS A 114 12.49 -2.86 6.78
CA CYS A 114 12.13 -4.28 6.87
C CYS A 114 12.75 -4.97 8.10
N TYR A 115 13.98 -4.59 8.41
CA TYR A 115 14.78 -5.13 9.49
C TYR A 115 15.37 -3.99 10.32
N PRO A 116 14.55 -3.33 11.16
CA PRO A 116 15.07 -2.33 12.07
C PRO A 116 16.11 -2.99 12.97
N ALA A 117 17.35 -2.49 12.95
CA ALA A 117 18.38 -2.94 13.87
C ALA A 117 17.81 -2.84 15.29
N ARG A 118 17.82 -3.95 16.05
CA ARG A 118 17.23 -4.06 17.39
C ARG A 118 17.54 -2.80 18.19
N SER A 119 16.52 -1.98 18.46
CA SER A 119 16.64 -0.89 19.40
C SER A 119 16.99 -1.49 20.76
N GLU A 120 18.14 -1.11 21.31
CA GLU A 120 18.53 -1.46 22.67
C GLU A 120 17.36 -1.19 23.63
N PRO A 121 17.05 -2.11 24.57
CA PRO A 121 15.98 -1.88 25.52
C PRO A 121 16.30 -0.60 26.30
N LYS A 122 15.44 0.42 26.16
CA LYS A 122 15.51 1.63 26.97
C LYS A 122 15.45 1.18 28.44
N SER A 123 16.58 1.26 29.15
CA SER A 123 16.62 1.08 30.60
C SER A 123 15.84 2.23 31.21
N TYR A 124 14.59 1.98 31.62
CA TYR A 124 13.93 2.87 32.55
C TYR A 124 14.67 2.76 33.88
N ARG A 125 15.44 3.80 34.20
CA ARG A 125 15.84 4.12 35.58
C ARG A 125 14.71 4.87 36.25
#